data_AF-A0A1I1JUZ8-F1
#
_entry.id   AF-A0A1I1JUZ8-F1
#
_cell.length_a   1.000
_cell.length_b   1.000
_cell.length_c   1.000
_cell.angle_alpha   90.00
_cell.angle_beta   90.00
_cell.angle_gamma   90.00
#
_symmetry.space_group_name_H-M   'P 1'
#
loop_
_entity.id
_entity.type
_entity.pdbx_description
1 polymer ?
#
loop_
_entity_poly.entity_id
_entity_poly.type
_entity_poly.pdbx_seq_one_letter_code
_entity_poly.pdbx_strand_id
1 'polypeptide(L)'
;MKFKDIFKSKYVGMKQEAISEQFTDFDLKMQKGYKYLSNQEYNKVVEIWISIWNELMDYMEKDNIKTFKMFDKIYNGSQFVSNWVNDFEDCLYNILSNSKDIEVLDAYGNIRIKLNEQIQNFTHLEDKLTTENAKRAIAETYFLLGNVKKGEELFEIYLSEDPKWGWGWIGWSDQYWLCERENANYIKAEDLLLKALAVPDLDDRDCAEDRLLELYSESDQDEKLKSLEHRLNERNSRKI
;
A
#
# COMPACT_ATOMS: atom_id res chain seq x y z
N MET A 1 32.82 -6.38 10.45
CA MET A 1 32.15 -5.07 10.66
C MET A 1 30.94 -5.35 11.54
N LYS A 2 30.95 -4.90 12.80
CA LYS A 2 29.88 -5.19 13.77
C LYS A 2 28.64 -4.34 13.42
N PHE A 3 27.51 -4.99 13.15
CA PHE A 3 26.19 -4.38 13.02
C PHE A 3 25.94 -3.50 14.25
N LYS A 4 25.71 -2.19 14.04
CA LYS A 4 25.40 -1.29 15.15
C LYS A 4 23.91 -1.10 15.37
N ASP A 5 23.08 -1.23 14.33
CA ASP A 5 21.62 -1.11 14.47
C ASP A 5 20.94 -2.22 13.65
N ILE A 6 20.27 -3.14 14.34
CA ILE A 6 19.32 -4.09 13.73
C ILE A 6 17.98 -3.37 13.76
N PHE A 7 17.31 -3.24 12.62
CA PHE A 7 15.95 -2.73 12.57
C PHE A 7 15.04 -3.81 13.15
N LYS A 8 14.31 -3.50 14.23
CA LYS A 8 13.43 -4.46 14.91
C LYS A 8 12.07 -3.84 15.15
N SER A 9 11.01 -4.47 14.63
CA SER A 9 9.63 -4.13 15.03
C SER A 9 9.12 -5.01 16.16
N LYS A 10 9.58 -6.27 16.28
CA LYS A 10 9.09 -7.22 17.29
C LYS A 10 9.57 -6.95 18.71
N TYR A 11 10.70 -6.29 18.88
CA TYR A 11 11.38 -6.16 20.17
C TYR A 11 11.70 -4.71 20.55
N VAL A 12 10.90 -3.74 20.07
CA VAL A 12 11.06 -2.34 20.47
C VAL A 12 10.85 -2.23 21.98
N GLY A 13 11.91 -1.89 22.71
CA GLY A 13 11.90 -1.81 24.18
C GLY A 13 11.87 -3.16 24.92
N MET A 14 12.08 -4.29 24.23
CA MET A 14 12.08 -5.63 24.83
C MET A 14 13.40 -6.38 24.59
N LYS A 15 13.69 -7.36 25.44
CA LYS A 15 14.82 -8.28 25.22
C LYS A 15 14.43 -9.28 24.14
N GLN A 16 15.22 -9.35 23.08
CA GLN A 16 15.01 -10.27 21.97
C GLN A 16 15.16 -11.72 22.44
N GLU A 17 14.20 -12.55 22.08
CA GLU A 17 14.29 -14.00 22.21
C GLU A 17 15.22 -14.57 21.14
N ALA A 18 15.76 -15.77 21.36
CA ALA A 18 16.60 -16.42 20.36
C ALA A 18 15.79 -16.64 19.08
N ILE A 19 16.33 -16.17 17.95
CA ILE A 19 15.76 -16.46 16.62
C ILE A 19 15.80 -17.98 16.44
N SER A 20 14.73 -18.55 15.90
CA SER A 20 14.71 -19.97 15.54
C SER A 20 15.88 -20.28 14.61
N GLU A 21 16.71 -21.28 14.93
CA GLU A 21 17.92 -21.60 14.17
C GLU A 21 17.61 -21.80 12.67
N GLN A 22 16.44 -22.38 12.37
CA GLN A 22 15.92 -22.58 11.01
C GLN A 22 15.80 -21.28 10.20
N PHE A 23 15.50 -20.14 10.84
CA PHE A 23 15.21 -18.88 10.16
C PHE A 23 16.32 -17.82 10.34
N THR A 24 17.49 -18.22 10.83
CA THR A 24 18.60 -17.29 11.05
C THR A 24 19.08 -16.65 9.75
N ASP A 25 19.28 -17.43 8.69
CA ASP A 25 19.71 -16.90 7.38
C ASP A 25 18.63 -16.01 6.75
N PHE A 26 17.35 -16.41 6.86
CA PHE A 26 16.19 -15.64 6.41
C PHE A 26 16.15 -14.26 7.08
N ASP A 27 16.29 -14.20 8.41
CA ASP A 27 16.33 -12.94 9.16
C ASP A 27 17.54 -12.07 8.78
N LEU A 28 18.73 -12.67 8.63
CA LEU A 28 19.94 -11.95 8.24
C LEU A 28 19.82 -11.31 6.85
N LYS A 29 19.24 -12.03 5.87
CA LYS A 29 18.96 -11.49 4.54
C LYS A 29 17.93 -10.36 4.63
N MET A 30 16.89 -10.52 5.44
CA MET A 30 15.85 -9.49 5.63
C MET A 30 16.46 -8.19 6.17
N GLN A 31 17.28 -8.31 7.21
CA GLN A 31 18.03 -7.19 7.81
C GLN A 31 19.05 -6.57 6.85
N LYS A 32 19.65 -7.37 5.97
CA LYS A 32 20.54 -6.85 4.92
C LYS A 32 19.77 -5.99 3.92
N GLY A 33 18.52 -6.30 3.59
CA GLY A 33 17.68 -5.42 2.79
C GLY A 33 17.37 -4.09 3.49
N TYR A 34 17.06 -4.10 4.79
CA TYR A 34 16.91 -2.85 5.55
C TYR A 34 18.17 -1.98 5.55
N LYS A 35 19.35 -2.60 5.57
CA LYS A 35 20.62 -1.87 5.42
C LYS A 35 20.72 -1.18 4.06
N TYR A 36 20.38 -1.88 2.98
CA TYR A 36 20.33 -1.27 1.65
C TYR A 36 19.29 -0.16 1.59
N LEU A 37 18.13 -0.34 2.23
CA LEU A 37 17.07 0.66 2.30
C LEU A 37 17.55 1.93 3.02
N SER A 38 18.26 1.80 4.15
CA SER A 38 18.84 2.95 4.87
C SER A 38 19.88 3.73 4.06
N ASN A 39 20.50 3.08 3.08
CA ASN A 39 21.45 3.69 2.15
C ASN A 39 20.79 4.17 0.84
N GLN A 40 19.46 4.04 0.72
CA GLN A 40 18.69 4.33 -0.51
C GLN A 40 19.15 3.49 -1.72
N GLU A 41 19.70 2.30 -1.49
CA GLU A 41 20.15 1.37 -2.52
C GLU A 41 18.98 0.48 -3.00
N TYR A 42 17.88 1.08 -3.46
CA TYR A 42 16.58 0.41 -3.70
C TYR A 42 16.67 -0.84 -4.61
N ASN A 43 17.47 -0.81 -5.67
CA ASN A 43 17.66 -1.98 -6.54
C ASN A 43 18.19 -3.19 -5.76
N LYS A 44 19.11 -2.97 -4.81
CA LYS A 44 19.67 -4.04 -3.95
C LYS A 44 18.67 -4.49 -2.90
N VAL A 45 17.79 -3.59 -2.44
CA VAL A 45 16.66 -3.93 -1.56
C VAL A 45 15.75 -4.92 -2.27
N VAL A 46 15.32 -4.60 -3.49
CA VAL A 46 14.42 -5.48 -4.25
C VAL A 46 15.09 -6.81 -4.61
N GLU A 47 16.36 -6.79 -5.06
CA GLU A 47 17.12 -8.01 -5.37
C GLU A 47 17.13 -9.00 -4.21
N ILE A 48 17.35 -8.51 -2.98
CA ILE A 48 17.38 -9.39 -1.81
C ILE A 48 15.99 -9.74 -1.30
N TRP A 49 15.06 -8.78 -1.23
CA TRP A 49 13.73 -9.01 -0.67
C TRP A 49 12.83 -9.85 -1.57
N ILE A 50 13.01 -9.82 -2.89
CA ILE A 50 12.28 -10.75 -3.78
C ILE A 50 12.71 -12.20 -3.56
N SER A 51 14.00 -12.44 -3.30
CA SER A 51 14.49 -13.78 -2.94
C SER A 51 13.86 -14.27 -1.65
N ILE A 52 13.80 -13.41 -0.63
CA ILE A 52 13.19 -13.73 0.68
C ILE A 52 11.69 -13.96 0.53
N TRP A 53 11.01 -13.16 -0.30
CA TRP A 53 9.59 -13.33 -0.57
C TRP A 53 9.31 -14.71 -1.19
N ASN A 54 10.08 -15.11 -2.20
CA ASN A 54 9.94 -16.44 -2.80
C ASN A 54 10.20 -17.55 -1.77
N GLU A 55 11.26 -17.44 -0.96
CA GLU A 55 11.53 -18.39 0.13
C GLU A 55 10.34 -18.47 1.12
N LEU A 56 9.76 -17.32 1.50
CA LEU A 56 8.60 -17.25 2.39
C LEU A 56 7.37 -17.96 1.78
N MET A 57 7.06 -17.69 0.51
CA MET A 57 5.95 -18.33 -0.19
C MET A 57 6.11 -19.85 -0.24
N ASP A 58 7.31 -20.33 -0.58
CA ASP A 58 7.61 -21.77 -0.61
C ASP A 58 7.44 -22.41 0.77
N TYR A 59 7.89 -21.74 1.85
CA TYR A 59 7.68 -22.22 3.21
C TYR A 59 6.21 -22.24 3.60
N MET A 60 5.47 -21.17 3.30
CA MET A 60 4.05 -21.07 3.65
C MET A 60 3.22 -22.14 2.93
N GLU A 61 3.53 -22.42 1.65
CA GLU A 61 2.89 -23.48 0.88
C GLU A 61 3.23 -24.86 1.45
N LYS A 62 4.52 -25.17 1.61
CA LYS A 62 5.00 -26.49 2.05
C LYS A 62 4.47 -26.88 3.41
N ASP A 63 4.44 -25.94 4.36
CA ASP A 63 4.02 -26.19 5.74
C ASP A 63 2.53 -25.86 5.95
N ASN A 64 1.79 -25.57 4.87
CA ASN A 64 0.37 -25.28 4.87
C ASN A 64 -0.01 -24.11 5.81
N ILE A 65 0.88 -23.11 5.93
CA ILE A 65 0.72 -21.92 6.76
C ILE A 65 -0.18 -20.92 6.01
N LYS A 66 -1.32 -20.57 6.60
CA LYS A 66 -2.37 -19.81 5.89
C LYS A 66 -2.30 -18.30 6.06
N THR A 67 -1.56 -17.79 7.04
CA THR A 67 -1.47 -16.34 7.30
C THR A 67 -0.07 -15.95 7.77
N PHE A 68 0.31 -14.70 7.55
CA PHE A 68 1.57 -14.15 8.09
C PHE A 68 1.62 -14.23 9.61
N LYS A 69 0.48 -14.04 10.28
CA LYS A 69 0.36 -14.18 11.74
C LYS A 69 0.68 -15.60 12.23
N MET A 70 0.32 -16.64 11.47
CA MET A 70 0.72 -18.01 11.79
C MET A 70 2.22 -18.23 11.59
N PHE A 71 2.79 -17.68 10.51
CA PHE A 71 4.23 -17.76 10.25
C PHE A 71 5.04 -17.04 11.34
N ASP A 72 4.59 -15.85 11.77
CA ASP A 72 5.27 -15.06 12.80
C ASP A 72 5.45 -15.80 14.13
N LYS A 73 4.57 -16.74 14.46
CA LYS A 73 4.66 -17.59 15.67
C LYS A 73 5.82 -18.59 15.62
N ILE A 74 6.24 -19.02 14.45
CA ILE A 74 7.34 -19.99 14.28
C ILE A 74 8.66 -19.30 13.88
N TYR A 75 8.57 -18.14 13.22
CA TYR A 75 9.71 -17.41 12.70
C TYR A 75 10.61 -16.84 13.82
N ASN A 76 10.01 -16.22 14.84
CA ASN A 76 10.69 -15.52 15.93
C ASN A 76 11.83 -14.55 15.52
N GLY A 77 11.82 -14.05 14.28
CA GLY A 77 12.83 -13.14 13.75
C GLY A 77 12.71 -11.70 14.27
N SER A 78 13.46 -10.79 13.66
CA SER A 78 13.60 -9.39 14.06
C SER A 78 12.38 -8.54 13.69
N GLN A 79 11.60 -8.96 12.68
CA GLN A 79 10.45 -8.23 12.14
C GLN A 79 9.17 -9.06 12.17
N PHE A 80 8.02 -8.39 12.31
CA PHE A 80 6.74 -8.95 11.87
C PHE A 80 6.74 -9.03 10.34
N VAL A 81 6.30 -10.16 9.78
CA VAL A 81 6.29 -10.34 8.33
C VAL A 81 5.43 -9.29 7.64
N SER A 82 4.28 -8.93 8.22
CA SER A 82 3.40 -7.88 7.67
C SER A 82 4.10 -6.52 7.55
N ASN A 83 4.91 -6.14 8.54
CA ASN A 83 5.65 -4.87 8.49
C ASN A 83 6.70 -4.90 7.37
N TRP A 84 7.46 -5.99 7.27
CA TRP A 84 8.44 -6.14 6.21
C TRP A 84 7.82 -6.17 4.81
N VAL A 85 6.65 -6.81 4.66
CA VAL A 85 5.90 -6.82 3.39
C VAL A 85 5.48 -5.40 3.01
N ASN A 86 4.97 -4.60 3.96
CA ASN A 86 4.64 -3.20 3.70
C ASN A 86 5.88 -2.39 3.30
N ASP A 87 7.01 -2.55 4.01
CA ASP A 87 8.26 -1.87 3.66
C ASP A 87 8.77 -2.26 2.26
N PHE A 88 8.56 -3.52 1.85
CA PHE A 88 8.90 -3.99 0.51
C PHE A 88 7.98 -3.40 -0.55
N GLU A 89 6.69 -3.33 -0.28
CA GLU A 89 5.70 -2.69 -1.15
C GLU A 89 6.00 -1.19 -1.34
N ASP A 90 6.27 -0.46 -0.26
CA ASP A 90 6.67 0.95 -0.29
C ASP A 90 7.96 1.15 -1.10
N CYS A 91 8.93 0.24 -0.97
CA CYS A 91 10.16 0.28 -1.77
C CYS A 91 9.86 0.18 -3.28
N LEU A 92 8.97 -0.74 -3.67
CA LEU A 92 8.59 -0.91 -5.08
C LEU A 92 7.80 0.30 -5.59
N TYR A 93 6.84 0.80 -4.81
CA TYR A 93 6.08 2.00 -5.15
C TYR A 93 6.99 3.23 -5.33
N ASN A 94 7.97 3.41 -4.44
CA ASN A 94 8.93 4.51 -4.54
C ASN A 94 9.80 4.43 -5.80
N ILE A 95 10.25 3.24 -6.20
CA ILE A 95 10.99 3.07 -7.46
C ILE A 95 10.13 3.49 -8.65
N LEU A 96 8.89 2.99 -8.71
CA LEU A 96 7.98 3.22 -9.82
C LEU A 96 7.58 4.71 -9.92
N SER A 97 7.17 5.31 -8.81
CA SER A 97 6.68 6.70 -8.77
C SER A 97 7.75 7.75 -9.08
N ASN A 98 9.04 7.38 -8.95
CA ASN A 98 10.17 8.27 -9.24
C ASN A 98 10.87 7.94 -10.58
N SER A 99 10.32 7.03 -11.38
CA SER A 99 10.90 6.63 -12.66
C SER A 99 10.01 7.01 -13.84
N LYS A 100 10.64 7.48 -14.93
CA LYS A 100 10.02 7.56 -16.27
C LYS A 100 10.64 6.55 -17.25
N ASP A 101 11.56 5.70 -16.77
CA ASP A 101 12.23 4.67 -17.57
C ASP A 101 11.32 3.46 -17.72
N ILE A 102 10.98 3.13 -18.98
CA ILE A 102 10.05 2.04 -19.30
C ILE A 102 10.57 0.67 -18.88
N GLU A 103 11.88 0.41 -18.93
CA GLU A 103 12.45 -0.86 -18.52
C GLU A 103 12.35 -1.05 -17.01
N VAL A 104 12.55 0.04 -16.26
CA VAL A 104 12.35 0.06 -14.79
C VAL A 104 10.88 -0.14 -14.46
N LEU A 105 9.99 0.60 -15.12
CA LEU A 105 8.54 0.49 -14.89
C LEU A 105 8.07 -0.95 -15.14
N ASP A 106 8.42 -1.54 -16.28
CA ASP A 106 8.05 -2.91 -16.62
C ASP A 106 8.64 -3.93 -15.63
N ALA A 107 9.93 -3.82 -15.28
CA ALA A 107 10.59 -4.77 -14.40
C ALA A 107 10.00 -4.76 -12.98
N TYR A 108 9.87 -3.57 -12.38
CA TYR A 108 9.42 -3.45 -10.99
C TYR A 108 7.89 -3.45 -10.85
N GLY A 109 7.15 -3.03 -11.88
CA GLY A 109 5.69 -3.03 -11.88
C GLY A 109 5.14 -4.45 -11.88
N ASN A 110 5.71 -5.34 -12.68
CA ASN A 110 5.34 -6.76 -12.66
C ASN A 110 5.66 -7.43 -11.32
N ILE A 111 6.74 -7.03 -10.65
CA ILE A 111 7.05 -7.51 -9.29
C ILE A 111 6.00 -7.03 -8.30
N ARG A 112 5.65 -5.73 -8.32
CA ARG A 112 4.64 -5.15 -7.41
C ARG A 112 3.26 -5.76 -7.61
N ILE A 113 2.83 -6.00 -8.85
CA ILE A 113 1.56 -6.69 -9.16
C ILE A 113 1.58 -8.11 -8.57
N LYS A 114 2.59 -8.91 -8.92
CA LYS A 114 2.67 -10.31 -8.48
C LYS A 114 2.73 -10.43 -6.95
N LEU A 115 3.51 -9.56 -6.29
CA LEU A 115 3.58 -9.49 -4.84
C LEU A 115 2.19 -9.30 -4.22
N ASN A 116 1.43 -8.31 -4.71
CA ASN A 116 0.11 -7.98 -4.18
C ASN A 116 -0.98 -9.01 -4.55
N GLU A 117 -0.87 -9.70 -5.68
CA GLU A 117 -1.71 -10.86 -5.99
C GLU A 117 -1.45 -12.00 -5.00
N GLN A 118 -0.18 -12.26 -4.69
CA GLN A 118 0.19 -13.33 -3.75
C GLN A 118 -0.20 -12.99 -2.30
N ILE A 119 -0.07 -11.73 -1.86
CA ILE A 119 -0.51 -11.29 -0.53
C ILE A 119 -1.97 -11.65 -0.28
N GLN A 120 -2.84 -11.43 -1.28
CA GLN A 120 -4.27 -11.70 -1.14
C GLN A 120 -4.57 -13.15 -0.77
N ASN A 121 -3.77 -14.11 -1.27
CA ASN A 121 -3.92 -15.53 -0.95
C ASN A 121 -3.79 -15.85 0.56
N PHE A 122 -3.17 -14.97 1.35
CA PHE A 122 -2.88 -15.16 2.77
C PHE A 122 -3.70 -14.25 3.69
N THR A 123 -4.56 -13.39 3.13
CA THR A 123 -5.34 -12.39 3.88
C THR A 123 -6.85 -12.61 3.82
N HIS A 124 -7.32 -13.51 2.93
CA HIS A 124 -8.73 -13.75 2.59
C HIS A 124 -9.73 -13.98 3.74
N LEU A 125 -9.31 -14.16 5.00
CA LEU A 125 -10.22 -14.55 6.08
C LEU A 125 -10.17 -13.67 7.34
N GLU A 126 -9.16 -12.81 7.54
CA GLU A 126 -9.05 -12.04 8.80
C GLU A 126 -8.52 -10.61 8.64
N ASP A 127 -7.93 -10.22 7.49
CA ASP A 127 -7.29 -8.91 7.31
C ASP A 127 -7.85 -8.15 6.10
N LYS A 128 -8.99 -7.47 6.31
CA LYS A 128 -9.66 -6.63 5.30
C LYS A 128 -8.71 -5.55 4.78
N LEU A 129 -8.01 -4.86 5.68
CA LEU A 129 -7.13 -3.74 5.35
C LEU A 129 -5.96 -4.16 4.44
N THR A 130 -5.26 -5.25 4.75
CA THR A 130 -4.18 -5.73 3.87
C THR A 130 -4.71 -6.16 2.50
N THR A 131 -5.87 -6.81 2.45
CA THR A 131 -6.50 -7.22 1.19
C THR A 131 -6.85 -6.02 0.32
N GLU A 132 -7.44 -4.99 0.91
CA GLU A 132 -7.80 -3.74 0.23
C GLU A 132 -6.57 -2.99 -0.28
N ASN A 133 -5.54 -2.83 0.55
CA ASN A 133 -4.30 -2.20 0.12
C ASN A 133 -3.64 -2.97 -1.03
N ALA A 134 -3.66 -4.30 -1.00
CA ALA A 134 -3.13 -5.11 -2.09
C ALA A 134 -3.92 -4.93 -3.40
N LYS A 135 -5.26 -4.93 -3.35
CA LYS A 135 -6.11 -4.63 -4.50
C LYS A 135 -5.78 -3.26 -5.10
N ARG A 136 -5.72 -2.24 -4.24
CA ARG A 136 -5.41 -0.87 -4.65
C ARG A 136 -4.03 -0.76 -5.27
N ALA A 137 -2.99 -1.35 -4.65
CA ALA A 137 -1.64 -1.35 -5.18
C ALA A 137 -1.55 -1.96 -6.58
N ILE A 138 -2.30 -3.02 -6.88
CA ILE A 138 -2.36 -3.59 -8.25
C ILE A 138 -2.93 -2.57 -9.24
N ALA A 139 -4.09 -1.96 -8.93
CA ALA A 139 -4.74 -1.00 -9.81
C ALA A 139 -3.86 0.24 -10.05
N GLU A 140 -3.29 0.82 -8.98
CA GLU A 140 -2.35 1.95 -9.05
C GLU A 140 -1.10 1.61 -9.86
N THR A 141 -0.60 0.38 -9.78
CA THR A 141 0.57 -0.03 -10.58
C THR A 141 0.26 0.05 -12.08
N TYR A 142 -0.95 -0.32 -12.52
CA TYR A 142 -1.31 -0.17 -13.92
C TYR A 142 -1.36 1.29 -14.39
N PHE A 143 -1.73 2.24 -13.51
CA PHE A 143 -1.58 3.67 -13.81
C PHE A 143 -0.11 4.06 -13.96
N LEU A 144 0.76 3.64 -13.04
CA LEU A 144 2.20 3.90 -13.10
C LEU A 144 2.86 3.32 -14.37
N LEU A 145 2.35 2.19 -14.87
CA LEU A 145 2.78 1.57 -16.13
C LEU A 145 2.20 2.26 -17.38
N GLY A 146 1.38 3.31 -17.23
CA GLY A 146 0.68 3.98 -18.33
C GLY A 146 -0.51 3.20 -18.89
N ASN A 147 -0.85 2.04 -18.33
CA ASN A 147 -2.02 1.26 -18.69
C ASN A 147 -3.25 1.70 -17.87
N VAL A 148 -3.60 2.97 -18.03
CA VAL A 148 -4.71 3.65 -17.32
C VAL A 148 -6.01 2.86 -17.43
N LYS A 149 -6.33 2.35 -18.63
CA LYS A 149 -7.55 1.57 -18.86
C LYS A 149 -7.64 0.35 -17.95
N LYS A 150 -6.55 -0.40 -17.79
CA LYS A 150 -6.54 -1.58 -16.92
C LYS A 150 -6.67 -1.20 -15.45
N GLY A 151 -6.04 -0.11 -15.04
CA GLY A 151 -6.19 0.45 -13.70
C GLY A 151 -7.65 0.83 -13.41
N GLU A 152 -8.31 1.56 -14.32
CA GLU A 152 -9.74 1.90 -14.22
C GLU A 152 -10.62 0.65 -14.13
N GLU A 153 -10.44 -0.33 -15.03
CA GLU A 153 -11.21 -1.57 -15.02
C GLU A 153 -11.11 -2.31 -13.67
N LEU A 154 -9.93 -2.29 -13.03
CA LEU A 154 -9.76 -2.93 -11.73
C LEU A 154 -10.45 -2.16 -10.62
N PHE A 155 -10.34 -0.83 -10.57
CA PHE A 155 -11.08 -0.04 -9.60
C PHE A 155 -12.59 -0.19 -9.78
N GLU A 156 -13.10 -0.21 -11.03
CA GLU A 156 -14.51 -0.48 -11.32
C GLU A 156 -14.96 -1.83 -10.76
N ILE A 157 -14.18 -2.89 -11.00
CA ILE A 157 -14.47 -4.23 -10.46
C ILE A 157 -14.50 -4.18 -8.93
N TYR A 158 -13.44 -3.67 -8.31
CA TYR A 158 -13.32 -3.68 -6.84
C TYR A 158 -14.42 -2.87 -6.15
N LEU A 159 -14.78 -1.70 -6.70
CA LEU A 159 -15.83 -0.85 -6.14
C LEU A 159 -17.24 -1.32 -6.51
N SER A 160 -17.39 -2.16 -7.53
CA SER A 160 -18.65 -2.88 -7.76
C SER A 160 -18.86 -3.99 -6.73
N GLU A 161 -17.78 -4.61 -6.24
CA GLU A 161 -17.81 -5.63 -5.19
C GLU A 161 -18.04 -5.01 -3.80
N ASP A 162 -17.31 -3.94 -3.46
CA ASP A 162 -17.48 -3.19 -2.22
C ASP A 162 -17.54 -1.67 -2.50
N PRO A 163 -18.74 -1.13 -2.78
CA PRO A 163 -18.90 0.30 -3.05
C PRO A 163 -18.66 1.17 -1.81
N LYS A 164 -18.65 0.59 -0.60
CA LYS A 164 -18.42 1.34 0.64
C LYS A 164 -16.94 1.56 0.91
N TRP A 165 -16.04 0.91 0.16
CA TRP A 165 -14.59 1.03 0.34
C TRP A 165 -14.07 2.44 0.01
N GLY A 166 -14.02 3.31 1.02
CA GLY A 166 -13.62 4.73 0.87
C GLY A 166 -12.23 4.90 0.26
N TRP A 167 -11.24 4.14 0.75
CA TRP A 167 -9.87 4.19 0.21
C TRP A 167 -9.74 3.67 -1.22
N GLY A 168 -10.67 2.83 -1.68
CA GLY A 168 -10.74 2.44 -3.10
C GLY A 168 -11.12 3.62 -3.99
N TRP A 169 -12.14 4.38 -3.58
CA TRP A 169 -12.54 5.61 -4.28
C TRP A 169 -11.48 6.71 -4.23
N ILE A 170 -10.91 6.94 -3.04
CA ILE A 170 -9.85 7.93 -2.84
C ILE A 170 -8.64 7.59 -3.71
N GLY A 171 -8.15 6.34 -3.64
CA GLY A 171 -7.00 5.91 -4.42
C GLY A 171 -7.20 6.04 -5.93
N TRP A 172 -8.42 5.77 -6.42
CA TRP A 172 -8.75 5.97 -7.83
C TRP A 172 -8.78 7.46 -8.23
N SER A 173 -9.37 8.31 -7.38
CA SER A 173 -9.36 9.76 -7.57
C SER A 173 -7.93 10.30 -7.67
N ASP A 174 -7.06 9.89 -6.74
CA ASP A 174 -5.68 10.36 -6.63
C ASP A 174 -4.86 10.14 -7.91
N GLN A 175 -5.14 9.07 -8.64
CA GLN A 175 -4.46 8.76 -9.90
C GLN A 175 -4.58 9.89 -10.92
N TYR A 176 -5.66 10.68 -10.86
CA TYR A 176 -5.92 11.74 -11.82
C TYR A 176 -5.31 13.09 -11.45
N TRP A 177 -4.85 13.31 -10.23
CA TRP A 177 -4.39 14.65 -9.84
C TRP A 177 -3.20 14.66 -8.88
N LEU A 178 -3.19 13.80 -7.86
CA LEU A 178 -2.05 13.69 -6.94
C LEU A 178 -0.89 12.92 -7.56
N CYS A 179 -1.19 11.83 -8.28
CA CYS A 179 -0.17 11.02 -8.95
C CYS A 179 0.20 11.55 -10.34
N GLU A 180 -0.66 12.36 -10.97
CA GLU A 180 -0.46 12.96 -12.30
C GLU A 180 -0.51 14.49 -12.21
N ARG A 181 0.33 15.10 -11.36
CA ARG A 181 0.29 16.55 -11.10
C ARG A 181 0.54 17.42 -12.34
N GLU A 182 1.38 16.95 -13.27
CA GLU A 182 1.71 17.70 -14.50
C GLU A 182 0.49 17.83 -15.42
N ASN A 183 -0.38 16.82 -15.47
CA ASN A 183 -1.57 16.77 -16.34
C ASN A 183 -2.85 16.49 -15.53
N ALA A 184 -2.95 17.10 -14.35
CA ALA A 184 -4.01 16.82 -13.39
C ALA A 184 -5.41 17.01 -14.00
N ASN A 185 -6.23 15.97 -13.91
CA ASN A 185 -7.64 15.97 -14.27
C ASN A 185 -8.51 16.08 -13.02
N TYR A 186 -8.56 17.29 -12.47
CA TYR A 186 -9.36 17.61 -11.29
C TYR A 186 -10.86 17.32 -11.46
N ILE A 187 -11.39 17.40 -12.69
CA ILE A 187 -12.81 17.12 -12.96
C ILE A 187 -13.12 15.63 -12.74
N LYS A 188 -12.29 14.74 -13.28
CA LYS A 188 -12.46 13.29 -13.10
C LYS A 188 -12.23 12.88 -11.64
N ALA A 189 -11.21 13.45 -10.99
CA ALA A 189 -10.94 13.23 -9.58
C ALA A 189 -12.11 13.69 -8.68
N GLU A 190 -12.66 14.87 -8.93
CA GLU A 190 -13.85 15.38 -8.24
C GLU A 190 -15.06 14.45 -8.43
N ASP A 191 -15.35 14.03 -9.68
CA ASP A 191 -16.46 13.13 -9.97
C ASP A 191 -16.35 11.81 -9.19
N LEU A 192 -15.16 11.23 -9.07
CA LEU A 192 -14.92 10.02 -8.29
C LEU A 192 -15.16 10.22 -6.79
N LEU A 193 -14.67 11.33 -6.21
CA LEU A 193 -14.91 11.63 -4.79
C LEU A 193 -16.38 11.93 -4.51
N LEU A 194 -17.07 12.65 -5.40
CA LEU A 194 -18.51 12.92 -5.26
C LEU A 194 -19.34 11.64 -5.38
N LYS A 195 -18.96 10.70 -6.27
CA LYS A 195 -19.56 9.36 -6.34
C LYS A 195 -19.38 8.59 -5.05
N ALA A 196 -18.18 8.59 -4.49
CA ALA A 196 -17.91 7.99 -3.18
C ALA A 196 -18.84 8.56 -2.11
N LEU A 197 -18.90 9.90 -2.01
CA LEU A 197 -19.70 10.59 -1.00
C LEU A 197 -21.21 10.41 -1.18
N ALA A 198 -21.67 10.01 -2.36
CA ALA A 198 -23.06 9.62 -2.60
C ALA A 198 -23.40 8.21 -2.07
N VAL A 199 -22.41 7.36 -1.78
CA VAL A 199 -22.62 6.01 -1.23
C VAL A 199 -23.09 6.08 0.23
N PRO A 200 -24.25 5.50 0.57
CA PRO A 200 -24.70 5.41 1.96
C PRO A 200 -23.74 4.59 2.83
N ASP A 201 -23.44 5.08 4.03
CA ASP A 201 -22.50 4.47 4.98
C ASP A 201 -21.12 4.16 4.37
N LEU A 202 -20.61 5.05 3.51
CA LEU A 202 -19.23 4.97 3.00
C LEU A 202 -18.23 4.84 4.17
N ASP A 203 -17.39 3.82 4.13
CA ASP A 203 -16.26 3.65 5.06
C ASP A 203 -15.28 4.82 4.87
N ASP A 204 -14.68 5.32 5.95
CA ASP A 204 -13.73 6.44 5.91
C ASP A 204 -14.25 7.71 5.19
N ARG A 205 -15.56 7.99 5.31
CA ARG A 205 -16.20 9.16 4.69
C ARG A 205 -15.48 10.47 5.00
N ASP A 206 -15.06 10.67 6.25
CA ASP A 206 -14.36 11.89 6.65
C ASP A 206 -13.04 12.03 5.85
N CYS A 207 -12.33 10.94 5.56
CA CYS A 207 -11.12 10.96 4.71
C CYS A 207 -11.44 11.33 3.26
N ALA A 208 -12.57 10.88 2.71
CA ALA A 208 -12.99 11.25 1.35
C ALA A 208 -13.39 12.74 1.26
N GLU A 209 -13.95 13.30 2.33
CA GLU A 209 -14.28 14.72 2.43
C GLU A 209 -13.03 15.59 2.60
N ASP A 210 -12.09 15.17 3.44
CA ASP A 210 -10.77 15.82 3.58
C ASP A 210 -10.03 15.82 2.24
N ARG A 211 -10.04 14.70 1.52
CA ARG A 211 -9.43 14.61 0.19
C ARG A 211 -10.11 15.53 -0.84
N LEU A 212 -11.42 15.73 -0.73
CA LEU A 212 -12.15 16.66 -1.59
C LEU A 212 -11.84 18.12 -1.26
N LEU A 213 -11.63 18.46 0.03
CA LEU A 213 -11.13 19.78 0.43
C LEU A 213 -9.74 20.05 -0.15
N GLU A 214 -8.82 19.08 -0.04
CA GLU A 214 -7.48 19.18 -0.64
C GLU A 214 -7.56 19.42 -2.14
N LEU A 215 -8.41 18.65 -2.85
CA LEU A 215 -8.65 18.82 -4.28
C LEU A 215 -9.14 20.23 -4.61
N TYR A 216 -10.13 20.76 -3.89
CA TYR A 216 -10.63 22.11 -4.14
C TYR A 216 -9.62 23.19 -3.84
N SER A 217 -8.79 23.01 -2.81
CA SER A 217 -7.68 23.92 -2.53
C SER A 217 -6.64 23.92 -3.64
N GLU A 218 -6.22 22.75 -4.13
CA GLU A 218 -5.16 22.62 -5.14
C GLU A 218 -5.63 22.97 -6.56
N SER A 219 -6.95 23.00 -6.79
CA SER A 219 -7.58 23.38 -8.07
C SER A 219 -8.19 24.78 -8.08
N ASP A 220 -7.90 25.61 -7.08
CA ASP A 220 -8.39 26.99 -6.94
C ASP A 220 -9.93 27.13 -6.97
N GLN A 221 -10.66 26.12 -6.47
CA GLN A 221 -12.13 26.09 -6.42
C GLN A 221 -12.68 26.69 -5.11
N ASP A 222 -12.30 27.92 -4.80
CA ASP A 222 -12.53 28.62 -3.52
C ASP A 222 -13.99 28.59 -3.03
N GLU A 223 -14.96 28.75 -3.92
CA GLU A 223 -16.38 28.75 -3.54
C GLU A 223 -16.84 27.35 -3.08
N LYS A 224 -16.40 26.31 -3.79
CA LYS A 224 -16.70 24.92 -3.42
C LYS A 224 -16.00 24.52 -2.13
N LEU A 225 -14.75 24.94 -1.96
CA LEU A 225 -13.98 24.75 -0.73
C LEU A 225 -14.73 25.33 0.48
N LYS A 226 -15.04 26.64 0.45
CA LYS A 226 -15.78 27.32 1.54
C LYS A 226 -17.14 26.69 1.81
N SER A 227 -17.86 26.29 0.76
CA SER A 227 -19.16 25.62 0.89
C SER A 227 -19.03 24.28 1.59
N LEU A 228 -18.03 23.47 1.23
CA LEU A 228 -17.78 22.18 1.88
C LEU A 228 -17.34 22.36 3.34
N GLU A 229 -16.37 23.23 3.62
CA GLU A 229 -15.92 23.55 4.99
C GLU A 229 -17.09 23.96 5.89
N HIS A 230 -17.97 24.85 5.39
CA HIS A 230 -19.15 25.28 6.13
C HIS A 230 -20.08 24.10 6.46
N ARG A 231 -20.39 23.24 5.47
CA ARG A 231 -21.24 22.05 5.68
C ARG A 231 -20.64 21.09 6.71
N LEU A 232 -19.33 20.85 6.67
CA LEU A 232 -18.64 19.96 7.59
C LEU A 232 -18.65 20.53 9.02
N ASN A 233 -18.40 21.83 9.17
CA ASN A 233 -18.46 22.52 10.46
C ASN A 233 -19.87 22.46 11.08
N GLU A 234 -20.93 22.68 10.29
CA GLU A 234 -22.30 22.53 10.76
C GLU A 234 -22.61 21.09 11.21
N ARG A 235 -22.18 20.09 10.42
CA ARG A 235 -22.39 18.68 10.76
C ARG A 235 -21.70 18.30 12.06
N ASN A 236 -20.45 18.73 12.26
CA ASN A 236 -19.69 18.45 13.46
C ASN A 236 -20.29 19.14 14.69
N SER A 237 -20.82 20.35 14.52
CA SER A 237 -21.51 21.08 15.60
C SER A 237 -22.82 20.42 16.06
N ARG A 238 -23.49 19.64 15.18
CA ARG A 238 -24.72 18.90 15.49
C ARG A 238 -24.48 17.52 16.13
N LYS A 239 -23.24 17.03 16.13
CA LYS A 239 -22.85 15.75 16.74
C LYS A 239 -22.45 15.88 18.23
N ILE A 240 -22.32 17.10 18.74
CA ILE A 240 -22.02 17.45 20.14
C ILE A 240 -23.33 17.68 20.89
#